data_AF-A0A176RYY6-F1
#
_entry.id   AF-A0A176RYY6-F1
#
_cell.length_a   1.000
_cell.length_b   1.000
_cell.length_c   1.000
_cell.angle_alpha   90.00
_cell.angle_beta   90.00
_cell.angle_gamma   90.00
#
_symmetry.space_group_name_H-M   'P 1'
#
loop_
_entity.id
_entity.type
_entity.pdbx_description
1 polymer ?
#
loop_
_entity_poly.entity_id
_entity_poly.type
_entity_poly.pdbx_seq_one_letter_code
_entity_poly.pdbx_strand_id
1 'polypeptide(L)' 'MKRYCLFIVLCCLPNWLYAHEALEHFLHDMHTLYAQFEQVIYDENGDVLEKSQGLMYVQRPNRFRWVYQQPYN' A
#
# COMPACT_ATOMS: atom_id res chain seq x y z
N MET A 1 -20.88 -37.63 -13.71
CA MET A 1 -21.24 -36.41 -12.94
C MET A 1 -20.12 -35.93 -12.00
N LYS A 2 -19.47 -36.80 -11.21
CA LYS A 2 -18.38 -36.41 -10.27
C LYS A 2 -17.09 -35.85 -10.93
N ARG A 3 -16.77 -36.24 -12.17
CA ARG A 3 -15.56 -35.81 -12.90
C ARG A 3 -15.59 -34.35 -13.37
N TYR A 4 -16.76 -33.83 -13.72
CA TYR A 4 -16.93 -32.44 -14.14
C TYR A 4 -16.91 -31.47 -12.96
N CYS A 5 -17.31 -31.94 -11.77
CA CYS A 5 -17.22 -31.18 -10.53
C CYS A 5 -15.76 -30.83 -10.17
N LEU A 6 -14.83 -31.75 -10.43
CA LEU A 6 -13.40 -31.54 -10.17
C LEU A 6 -12.77 -30.50 -11.14
N PHE A 7 -13.29 -30.40 -12.37
CA PHE A 7 -12.83 -29.43 -13.37
C PHE A 7 -13.30 -28.00 -13.08
N ILE A 8 -14.52 -27.83 -12.54
CA ILE A 8 -15.05 -26.52 -12.16
C ILE A 8 -14.31 -25.94 -10.93
N VAL A 9 -13.94 -26.80 -9.98
CA VAL A 9 -13.17 -26.39 -8.80
C VAL A 9 -11.75 -25.91 -9.15
N LEU A 10 -11.14 -26.44 -10.22
CA LEU A 10 -9.79 -26.05 -10.67
C LEU A 10 -9.76 -24.67 -11.36
N CYS A 11 -10.84 -24.27 -12.04
CA CYS A 11 -10.95 -22.94 -12.67
C CYS A 11 -11.26 -21.80 -11.67
N CYS A 12 -11.55 -22.13 -10.41
CA CYS A 12 -11.75 -21.16 -9.32
C CYS A 12 -10.52 -21.00 -8.41
N LEU A 13 -9.35 -21.51 -8.83
CA LEU A 13 -8.09 -21.17 -8.18
C LEU A 13 -7.79 -19.66 -8.38
N PRO A 14 -7.28 -18.97 -7.36
CA PRO A 14 -7.70 -17.61 -7.05
C PRO A 14 -7.05 -16.53 -7.93
N ASN A 15 -7.85 -15.53 -8.33
CA ASN A 15 -7.45 -14.27 -8.98
C ASN A 15 -6.61 -13.33 -8.07
N TRP A 16 -5.91 -13.85 -7.07
CA TRP A 16 -5.09 -13.06 -6.14
C TRP A 16 -3.88 -12.41 -6.81
N LEU A 17 -3.49 -12.86 -8.01
CA LEU A 17 -2.36 -12.29 -8.76
C LEU A 17 -2.65 -10.90 -9.35
N TYR A 18 -3.91 -10.57 -9.63
CA TYR A 18 -4.25 -9.37 -10.39
C TYR A 18 -3.95 -8.07 -9.63
N ALA A 19 -4.22 -8.03 -8.32
CA ALA A 19 -3.97 -6.84 -7.50
C ALA A 19 -2.47 -6.52 -7.39
N HIS A 20 -1.61 -7.55 -7.34
CA HIS A 20 -0.17 -7.38 -7.31
C HIS A 20 0.34 -6.80 -8.63
N GLU A 21 -0.06 -7.39 -9.77
CA GLU A 21 0.38 -6.94 -11.09
C GLU A 21 -0.07 -5.49 -11.40
N ALA A 22 -1.30 -5.14 -11.03
CA ALA A 22 -1.82 -3.79 -11.19
C ALA A 22 -1.03 -2.76 -10.36
N LEU A 23 -0.70 -3.09 -9.11
CA LEU A 23 0.10 -2.23 -8.24
C LEU A 23 1.54 -2.12 -8.73
N GLU A 24 2.16 -3.23 -9.13
CA GLU A 24 3.51 -3.24 -9.68
C GLU A 24 3.59 -2.39 -10.95
N HIS A 25 2.64 -2.53 -11.87
CA HIS A 25 2.60 -1.71 -13.08
C HIS A 25 2.42 -0.22 -12.76
N PHE A 26 1.49 0.13 -11.87
CA PHE A 26 1.32 1.52 -11.42
C PHE A 26 2.60 2.10 -10.82
N LEU A 27 3.32 1.31 -10.02
CA LEU A 27 4.53 1.74 -9.36
C LEU A 27 5.77 1.70 -10.28
N HIS A 28 5.78 0.85 -11.32
CA HIS A 28 6.93 0.62 -12.20
C HIS A 28 7.44 1.93 -12.82
N ASP A 29 6.53 2.70 -13.40
CA ASP A 29 6.83 3.96 -14.09
C ASP A 29 6.99 5.15 -13.13
N MET A 30 6.64 4.97 -11.85
CA MET A 30 6.79 6.00 -10.83
C MET A 30 8.24 6.12 -10.36
N HIS A 31 9.04 6.87 -11.13
CA HIS A 31 10.44 7.12 -10.79
C HIS A 31 10.62 8.11 -9.64
N THR A 32 9.74 9.11 -9.53
CA THR A 32 9.81 10.16 -8.51
C THR A 32 8.44 10.46 -7.92
N LEU A 33 8.38 10.71 -6.62
CA LEU A 33 7.17 11.17 -5.93
C LEU A 33 7.54 12.26 -4.95
N TYR A 34 6.70 13.29 -4.86
CA TYR A 34 6.68 14.25 -3.77
C TYR A 34 5.24 14.39 -3.29
N ALA A 35 5.03 14.33 -1.98
CA ALA A 35 3.71 14.49 -1.38
C ALA A 35 3.79 15.12 0.01
N GLN A 36 2.74 15.84 0.39
CA GLN A 36 2.44 16.16 1.79
C GLN A 36 1.61 15.00 2.37
N PHE A 37 1.87 14.62 3.62
CA PHE A 37 1.11 13.59 4.31
C PHE A 37 0.54 14.10 5.62
N GLU A 38 -0.60 13.54 6.02
CA GLU A 38 -1.17 13.60 7.36
C GLU A 38 -1.36 12.16 7.84
N GLN A 39 -0.96 11.88 9.09
CA GLN A 39 -1.04 10.57 9.72
C GLN A 39 -1.74 10.71 11.08
N VAL A 40 -2.64 9.77 11.36
CA VAL A 40 -3.30 9.64 12.67
C VAL A 40 -3.09 8.22 13.18
N ILE A 41 -2.52 8.07 14.36
CA ILE A 41 -2.32 6.79 15.05
C ILE A 41 -3.42 6.65 16.11
N TYR A 42 -4.05 5.48 16.13
CA TYR A 42 -5.08 5.13 17.09
C TYR A 42 -4.62 3.95 17.97
N ASP A 43 -5.09 3.89 19.21
CA ASP A 43 -4.91 2.74 20.09
C ASP A 43 -5.92 1.61 19.78
N GLU A 44 -5.88 0.51 20.53
CA GLU A 44 -6.81 -0.61 20.37
C GLU A 44 -8.28 -0.26 20.67
N ASN A 45 -8.53 0.82 21.41
CA ASN A 45 -9.86 1.29 21.77
C ASN A 45 -10.40 2.31 20.73
N GLY A 46 -9.56 2.75 19.79
CA GLY A 46 -9.88 3.75 18.79
C GLY A 46 -9.62 5.19 19.23
N ASP A 47 -8.93 5.39 20.36
CA ASP A 47 -8.52 6.70 20.82
C ASP A 47 -7.28 7.17 20.07
N VAL A 48 -7.21 8.47 19.77
CA VAL A 48 -6.07 9.06 19.03
C VAL A 48 -4.85 9.12 19.94
N LEU A 49 -3.80 8.40 19.58
CA LEU A 49 -2.48 8.44 20.23
C LEU A 49 -1.64 9.61 19.70
N GLU A 50 -1.64 9.79 18.38
CA GLU A 50 -0.78 10.77 17.73
C GLU A 50 -1.41 11.29 16.43
N LYS A 51 -1.18 12.57 16.14
CA LYS A 51 -1.41 13.18 14.84
C LYS A 51 -0.12 13.80 14.36
N SER A 52 0.33 13.44 13.17
CA SER A 52 1.52 14.02 12.56
C SER A 52 1.30 14.37 11.11
N GLN A 53 2.07 15.32 10.61
CA GLN A 53 2.06 15.73 9.20
C GLN A 53 3.48 15.98 8.73
N GLY A 54 3.71 15.91 7.42
CA GLY A 54 5.04 16.08 6.87
C GLY A 54 5.14 15.94 5.37
N LEU A 55 6.37 15.70 4.90
CA LEU A 55 6.70 15.57 3.50
C LEU A 55 7.30 14.19 3.21
N MET A 56 6.88 13.59 2.10
CA MET A 56 7.43 12.36 1.55
C MET A 56 8.08 12.64 0.20
N TYR A 57 9.24 12.04 -0.02
CA TYR A 57 9.93 12.02 -1.30
C TYR A 57 10.34 10.59 -1.66
N VAL A 58 10.14 10.21 -2.91
CA VAL A 58 10.66 8.97 -3.50
C VAL A 58 11.48 9.35 -4.73
N GLN A 59 12.63 8.71 -4.90
CA GLN A 59 13.37 8.71 -6.16
C GLN A 59 14.00 7.33 -6.36
N ARG A 60 13.51 6.57 -7.35
CA ARG A 60 14.06 5.25 -7.66
C ARG A 60 15.44 5.38 -8.33
N PRO A 61 16.35 4.40 -8.14
CA PRO A 61 16.31 3.35 -7.13
C PRO A 61 16.77 3.86 -5.74
N ASN A 62 16.27 3.22 -4.68
CA ASN A 62 16.79 3.28 -3.30
C ASN A 62 16.89 4.65 -2.61
N ARG A 63 16.20 5.69 -3.10
CA ARG A 63 16.07 6.96 -2.35
C ARG A 63 14.64 7.16 -1.90
N PHE A 64 14.46 7.16 -0.59
CA PHE A 64 13.22 7.46 0.09
C PHE A 64 13.52 8.42 1.23
N ARG A 65 12.75 9.49 1.33
CA ARG A 65 12.89 10.49 2.40
C ARG A 65 11.53 10.76 3.00
N TRP A 66 11.42 10.53 4.31
CA TRP A 66 10.25 10.85 5.10
C TRP A 66 10.61 11.92 6.12
N VAL A 67 9.91 13.05 6.09
CA VAL A 67 10.20 14.21 6.94
C VAL A 67 8.95 14.55 7.73
N TYR A 68 8.99 14.37 9.04
CA TYR A 68 7.97 14.89 9.94
C TYR A 68 8.11 16.41 10.06
N GLN A 69 6.98 17.11 9.92
CA GLN A 69 6.89 18.56 10.09
C GLN A 69 6.06 18.96 11.30
N GLN A 70 5.03 18.21 11.67
CA GLN A 70 4.34 18.45 12.95
C GLN A 70 3.97 17.11 13.56
N PRO A 71 3.95 17.00 14.90
CA PRO A 71 4.35 18.02 15.86
C PRO A 71 5.89 18.20 15.87
N TYR A 72 6.35 19.46 15.96
CA TYR A 72 7.72 19.73 16.41
C TYR A 72 7.65 19.87 17.93
N ASN A 73 8.51 19.15 18.66
CA ASN A 73 8.69 19.38 20.10
C ASN A 73 9.17 20.80 20.37
#